data_AF-U1P816-F1
#
_entry.id   AF-U1P816-F1
#
_cell.length_a   1.000
_cell.length_b   1.000
_cell.length_c   1.000
_cell.angle_alpha   90.00
_cell.angle_beta   90.00
_cell.angle_gamma   90.00
#
_symmetry.space_group_name_H-M   'P 1'
#
loop_
_entity.id
_entity.type
_entity.pdbx_description
1 polymer ?
#
loop_
_entity_poly.entity_id
_entity_poly.type
_entity_poly.pdbx_seq_one_letter_code
_entity_poly.pdbx_strand_id
1 'polypeptide(L)'
;MAARPPQNETSEPEVIAFGIAELAARLETANIDYPATSQQVCAAVDDTAIPVDGTGNTIELATALDRLPQEEFTRQSELLDTLHPVFEEQRKQATTSVVGRIRALLPI
;
A
#
# COMPACT_ATOMS: atom_id res chain seq x y z
N MET A 1 -21.89 -11.59 -47.75
CA MET A 1 -22.10 -11.17 -46.35
C MET A 1 -20.94 -11.72 -45.54
N ALA A 2 -20.06 -10.88 -45.01
CA ALA A 2 -18.98 -11.30 -44.12
C ALA A 2 -19.20 -10.61 -42.78
N ALA A 3 -19.46 -11.38 -41.73
CA ALA A 3 -19.58 -10.87 -40.38
C ALA A 3 -18.16 -10.55 -39.86
N ARG A 4 -17.95 -9.31 -39.43
CA ARG A 4 -16.71 -8.87 -38.77
C ARG A 4 -16.70 -9.50 -37.37
N PRO A 5 -15.65 -10.20 -36.95
CA PRO A 5 -15.56 -10.72 -35.59
C PRO A 5 -15.50 -9.54 -34.60
N PRO A 6 -16.12 -9.67 -33.41
CA PRO A 6 -16.02 -8.63 -32.39
C PRO A 6 -14.54 -8.44 -32.02
N GLN A 7 -14.12 -7.18 -31.92
CA GLN A 7 -12.81 -6.84 -31.39
C GLN A 7 -12.83 -7.24 -29.91
N ASN A 8 -12.00 -8.22 -29.54
CA ASN A 8 -11.66 -8.46 -28.15
C ASN A 8 -10.98 -7.17 -27.67
N GLU A 9 -11.73 -6.30 -27.00
CA GLU A 9 -11.15 -5.33 -26.09
C GLU A 9 -10.55 -6.15 -24.96
N THR A 10 -9.28 -6.54 -25.14
CA THR A 10 -8.45 -7.03 -24.05
C THR A 10 -8.27 -5.87 -23.09
N SER A 11 -9.22 -5.69 -22.18
CA SER A 11 -9.00 -4.88 -20.98
C SER A 11 -7.76 -5.45 -20.31
N GLU A 12 -6.70 -4.66 -20.25
CA GLU A 12 -5.52 -5.01 -19.48
C GLU A 12 -5.96 -5.34 -18.05
N PRO A 13 -5.44 -6.41 -17.44
CA PRO A 13 -5.86 -6.81 -16.11
C PRO A 13 -5.58 -5.66 -15.14
N GLU A 14 -6.62 -5.25 -14.41
CA GLU A 14 -6.48 -4.29 -13.32
C GLU A 14 -5.52 -4.88 -12.27
N VAL A 15 -4.31 -4.32 -12.19
CA VAL A 15 -3.30 -4.78 -11.23
C VAL A 15 -3.69 -4.23 -9.86
N ILE A 16 -4.17 -5.11 -8.99
CA ILE A 16 -4.48 -4.74 -7.61
C ILE A 16 -3.16 -4.66 -6.83
N ALA A 17 -2.78 -3.46 -6.41
CA ALA A 17 -1.58 -3.20 -5.61
C ALA A 17 -1.88 -3.23 -4.11
N PHE A 18 -0.86 -3.53 -3.31
CA PHE A 18 -0.93 -3.53 -1.84
C PHE A 18 0.38 -3.03 -1.24
N GLY A 19 0.30 -2.50 -0.02
CA GLY A 19 1.42 -2.05 0.78
C GLY A 19 2.23 -0.96 0.09
N ILE A 20 3.54 -1.18 -0.06
CA ILE A 20 4.45 -0.18 -0.62
C ILE A 20 4.16 0.16 -2.08
N ALA A 21 3.65 -0.81 -2.87
CA ALA A 21 3.31 -0.59 -4.27
C ALA A 21 2.07 0.30 -4.41
N GLU A 22 1.06 0.09 -3.55
CA GLU A 22 -0.11 0.95 -3.48
C GLU A 22 0.26 2.37 -3.02
N LEU A 23 1.11 2.48 -1.98
CA LEU A 23 1.61 3.77 -1.53
C LEU A 23 2.39 4.49 -2.65
N ALA A 24 3.24 3.79 -3.40
CA ALA A 24 3.97 4.38 -4.52
C ALA A 24 3.01 4.97 -5.57
N ALA A 25 1.98 4.25 -5.97
CA ALA A 25 0.97 4.74 -6.91
C ALA A 25 0.22 5.97 -6.38
N ARG A 26 -0.13 5.98 -5.09
CA ARG A 26 -0.75 7.16 -4.44
C ARG A 26 0.20 8.36 -4.44
N LEU A 27 1.49 8.15 -4.11
CA LEU A 27 2.48 9.22 -4.09
C LEU A 27 2.78 9.79 -5.48
N GLU A 28 2.69 8.98 -6.54
CA GLU A 28 2.84 9.46 -7.93
C GLU A 28 1.73 10.43 -8.36
N THR A 29 0.54 10.29 -7.77
CA THR A 29 -0.60 11.19 -8.03
C THR A 29 -0.70 12.33 -7.03
N ALA A 30 -0.10 12.17 -5.84
CA ALA A 30 0.01 13.20 -4.83
C ALA A 30 0.99 14.29 -5.28
N ASN A 31 0.55 15.55 -5.18
CA ASN A 31 1.40 16.68 -5.56
C ASN A 31 2.35 17.07 -4.41
N ILE A 32 3.44 16.32 -4.26
CA ILE A 32 4.46 16.50 -3.21
C ILE A 32 5.75 17.07 -3.81
N ASP A 33 6.14 18.25 -3.35
CA ASP A 33 7.47 18.81 -3.60
C ASP A 33 8.45 18.30 -2.55
N TYR A 34 9.56 17.71 -2.99
CA TYR A 34 10.63 17.26 -2.10
C TYR A 34 11.74 18.33 -2.00
N PRO A 35 12.37 18.51 -0.81
CA PRO A 35 12.21 17.71 0.40
C PRO A 35 10.86 17.92 1.11
N ALA A 36 10.33 16.84 1.70
CA ALA A 36 9.02 16.81 2.34
C ALA A 36 9.07 16.11 3.69
N THR A 37 8.30 16.62 4.64
CA THR A 37 8.13 16.03 5.97
C THR A 37 7.05 14.95 6.00
N SER A 38 7.08 14.06 6.99
CA SER A 38 6.02 13.08 7.26
C SER A 38 4.62 13.73 7.30
N GLN A 39 4.52 14.91 7.92
CA GLN A 39 3.26 15.65 7.98
C GLN A 39 2.81 16.16 6.60
N GLN A 40 3.72 16.68 5.78
CA GLN A 40 3.41 17.12 4.42
C GLN A 40 3.01 15.95 3.53
N VAL A 41 3.68 14.80 3.66
CA VAL A 41 3.33 13.57 2.95
C VAL A 41 1.92 13.11 3.34
N CYS A 42 1.59 13.03 4.62
CA CYS A 42 0.23 12.68 5.09
C CYS A 42 -0.83 13.67 4.60
N ALA A 43 -0.52 14.97 4.55
CA ALA A 43 -1.47 15.99 4.10
C ALA A 43 -1.71 15.97 2.59
N ALA A 44 -0.76 15.45 1.81
CA ALA A 44 -0.84 15.39 0.36
C ALA A 44 -1.49 14.11 -0.18
N VAL A 45 -1.59 13.06 0.64
CA VAL A 45 -2.21 11.79 0.26
C VAL A 45 -3.67 11.77 0.72
N ASP A 46 -4.61 11.68 -0.23
CA ASP A 46 -6.05 11.72 0.07
C ASP A 46 -6.56 10.51 0.88
N ASP A 47 -6.12 9.30 0.53
CA ASP A 47 -6.45 8.06 1.25
C ASP A 47 -5.22 7.58 2.03
N THR A 48 -5.22 7.82 3.33
CA THR A 48 -4.11 7.44 4.23
C THR A 48 -4.18 5.99 4.71
N ALA A 49 -5.32 5.32 4.52
CA ALA A 49 -5.47 3.91 4.90
C ALA A 49 -4.89 3.03 3.79
N ILE A 50 -3.62 2.65 3.93
CA ILE A 50 -2.93 1.86 2.91
C ILE A 50 -3.26 0.37 3.09
N PRO A 51 -3.91 -0.30 2.11
CA PRO A 51 -4.20 -1.73 2.19
C PRO A 51 -2.91 -2.55 2.17
N VAL A 52 -2.75 -3.50 3.10
CA VAL A 52 -1.52 -4.31 3.23
C VAL A 52 -1.65 -5.71 2.65
N ASP A 53 -2.89 -6.18 2.43
CA ASP A 53 -3.19 -7.46 1.80
C ASP A 53 -4.63 -7.51 1.24
N GLY A 54 -4.95 -8.57 0.50
CA GLY A 54 -6.28 -8.79 -0.08
C GLY A 54 -7.38 -9.22 0.91
N THR A 55 -7.09 -9.29 2.21
CA THR A 55 -8.08 -9.65 3.25
C THR A 55 -8.73 -8.42 3.90
N GLY A 56 -8.39 -7.22 3.43
CA GLY A 56 -8.93 -5.95 3.90
C GLY A 56 -8.19 -5.35 5.09
N ASN A 57 -7.00 -5.88 5.44
CA ASN A 57 -6.16 -5.23 6.44
C ASN A 57 -5.55 -3.96 5.86
N THR A 58 -5.54 -2.88 6.63
CA THR A 58 -4.93 -1.59 6.28
C THR A 58 -3.95 -1.13 7.37
N ILE A 59 -3.08 -0.19 7.03
CA ILE A 59 -2.28 0.58 7.97
C ILE A 59 -2.42 2.07 7.65
N GLU A 60 -2.63 2.90 8.66
CA GLU A 60 -2.63 4.35 8.48
C GLU A 60 -1.22 4.84 8.13
N LEU A 61 -1.11 5.67 7.10
CA LEU A 61 0.16 6.23 6.62
C LEU A 61 0.90 6.97 7.74
N ALA A 62 0.19 7.75 8.55
CA ALA A 62 0.77 8.41 9.73
C ALA A 62 1.37 7.40 10.72
N THR A 63 0.67 6.29 10.99
CA THR A 63 1.19 5.22 11.87
C THR A 63 2.43 4.55 11.29
N ALA A 64 2.53 4.43 9.97
CA ALA A 64 3.71 3.87 9.32
C ALA A 64 4.91 4.85 9.41
N LEU A 65 4.66 6.14 9.19
CA LEU A 65 5.66 7.22 9.28
C LEU A 65 6.17 7.43 10.71
N ASP A 66 5.31 7.33 11.73
CA ASP A 66 5.69 7.44 13.15
C ASP A 66 6.68 6.36 13.62
N ARG A 67 6.78 5.24 12.89
CA ARG A 67 7.75 4.17 13.18
C ARG A 67 9.14 4.48 12.63
N LEU A 68 9.28 5.52 11.81
CA LEU A 68 10.54 5.87 11.20
C LEU A 68 11.39 6.72 12.16
N PRO A 69 12.73 6.56 12.12
CA PRO A 69 13.63 7.37 12.93
C PRO A 69 13.81 8.81 12.41
N GLN A 70 13.26 9.12 11.23
CA GLN A 70 13.38 10.40 10.54
C GLN A 70 12.02 10.92 10.09
N GLU A 71 11.89 12.24 10.02
CA GLU A 71 10.63 12.93 9.73
C GLU A 71 10.68 13.75 8.42
N GLU A 72 11.82 13.81 7.73
CA GLU A 72 12.01 14.54 6.48
C GLU A 72 12.67 13.62 5.44
N PHE A 73 12.22 13.72 4.20
CA PHE A 73 12.69 12.89 3.09
C PHE A 73 13.12 13.79 1.93
N THR A 74 14.27 13.48 1.33
CA THR A 74 14.82 14.29 0.24
C THR A 74 14.18 13.92 -1.10
N ARG A 75 13.69 12.68 -1.24
CA ARG A 75 13.06 12.16 -2.47
C ARG A 75 12.03 11.08 -2.15
N GLN A 76 11.11 10.84 -3.09
CA GLN A 76 10.10 9.78 -2.99
C GLN A 76 10.71 8.38 -2.82
N SER A 77 11.76 8.04 -3.56
CA SER A 77 12.39 6.72 -3.45
C SER A 77 12.95 6.46 -2.05
N GLU A 78 13.56 7.47 -1.43
CA GLU A 78 14.08 7.39 -0.07
C GLU A 78 12.96 7.14 0.95
N LEU A 79 11.83 7.84 0.82
CA LEU A 79 10.64 7.60 1.63
C LEU A 79 10.14 6.16 1.48
N LEU A 80 10.00 5.68 0.24
CA LEU A 80 9.51 4.32 -0.03
C LEU A 80 10.47 3.24 0.49
N ASP A 81 11.77 3.40 0.28
CA ASP A 81 12.79 2.47 0.77
C ASP A 81 12.79 2.40 2.30
N THR A 82 12.60 3.55 2.96
CA THR A 82 12.53 3.64 4.42
C THR A 82 11.26 3.00 4.99
N LEU A 83 10.12 3.16 4.30
CA LEU A 83 8.84 2.57 4.71
C LEU A 83 8.70 1.08 4.38
N HIS A 84 9.43 0.59 3.38
CA HIS A 84 9.36 -0.81 2.94
C HIS A 84 9.44 -1.84 4.09
N PRO A 85 10.43 -1.77 5.02
CA PRO A 85 10.48 -2.71 6.14
C PRO A 85 9.26 -2.62 7.06
N VAL A 86 8.68 -1.44 7.27
CA VAL A 86 7.48 -1.24 8.10
C VAL A 86 6.27 -1.98 7.50
N PHE A 87 6.09 -1.86 6.19
CA PHE A 87 5.03 -2.57 5.47
C PHE A 87 5.23 -4.10 5.49
N GLU A 88 6.47 -4.56 5.34
CA GLU A 88 6.79 -6.00 5.43
C GLU A 88 6.53 -6.58 6.82
N GLU A 89 6.82 -5.84 7.88
CA GLU A 89 6.48 -6.24 9.25
C GLU A 89 4.96 -6.30 9.46
N GLN A 90 4.24 -5.27 9.00
CA GLN A 90 2.79 -5.22 9.11
C GLN A 90 2.13 -6.41 8.39
N ARG A 91 2.63 -6.77 7.19
CA ARG A 91 2.17 -7.93 6.42
C ARG A 91 2.39 -9.26 7.15
N LYS A 92 3.55 -9.43 7.81
CA LYS A 92 3.85 -10.63 8.61
C LYS A 92 2.93 -10.75 9.84
N GLN A 93 2.64 -9.63 10.49
CA GLN A 93 1.73 -9.58 11.65
C GLN A 93 0.28 -9.88 11.25
N ALA A 94 -0.19 -9.32 10.13
CA ALA A 94 -1.51 -9.59 9.58
C ALA A 94 -1.69 -11.08 9.25
N THR A 95 -0.73 -11.67 8.55
CA THR A 95 -0.73 -13.11 8.21
C THR A 95 -0.78 -13.99 9.46
N THR A 96 0.05 -13.69 10.47
CA THR A 96 0.09 -14.45 11.72
C THR A 96 -1.26 -14.38 12.47
N SER A 97 -1.88 -13.20 12.50
CA SER A 97 -3.17 -12.97 13.16
C SER A 97 -4.31 -13.77 12.51
N VAL A 98 -4.32 -13.88 11.19
CA VAL A 98 -5.31 -14.68 10.45
C VAL A 98 -5.16 -16.17 10.78
N VAL A 99 -3.93 -16.71 10.76
CA VAL A 99 -3.67 -18.12 11.11
C VAL A 99 -4.09 -18.43 12.54
N GLY A 100 -3.88 -17.50 13.47
CA GLY A 100 -4.32 -17.62 14.87
C GLY A 100 -5.84 -17.76 15.00
N ARG A 101 -6.62 -16.94 14.27
CA ARG A 101 -8.09 -17.00 14.29
C ARG A 101 -8.64 -18.31 13.74
N ILE A 102 -8.06 -18.84 12.66
CA ILE A 102 -8.48 -20.13 12.07
C ILE A 102 -8.21 -21.28 13.05
N ARG A 103 -7.06 -21.26 13.73
CA ARG A 103 -6.73 -22.28 14.75
C ARG A 103 -7.69 -22.26 15.94
N ALA A 104 -8.18 -21.10 16.35
CA ALA A 104 -9.12 -20.97 17.47
C ALA A 104 -10.51 -21.57 17.19
N LEU A 105 -10.84 -21.86 15.93
CA LEU A 105 -12.12 -22.45 15.52
C LEU A 105 -12.05 -23.98 15.30
N LEU A 106 -10.86 -24.57 15.42
CA LEU A 106 -10.69 -26.02 15.36
C LEU A 106 -10.74 -26.61 16.79
N PRO A 107 -11.63 -27.56 17.08
CA PRO A 107 -11.60 -28.28 18.35
C PRO A 107 -10.30 -29.10 18.45
N ILE A 108 -9.73 -29.15 19.66
CA ILE A 108 -8.55 -29.98 20.00
C ILE A 108 -8.82 -31.47 19.82
#